data_AF-A0A964ZV99-F1
#
_entry.id   AF-A0A964ZV99-F1
#
_cell.length_a   1.000
_cell.length_b   1.000
_cell.length_c   1.000
_cell.angle_alpha   90.00
_cell.angle_beta   90.00
_cell.angle_gamma   90.00
#
_symmetry.space_group_name_H-M   'P 1'
#
loop_
_entity.id
_entity.type
_entity.pdbx_description
1 polymer ?
#
loop_
_entity_poly.entity_id
_entity_poly.type
_entity_poly.pdbx_seq_one_letter_code
_entity_poly.pdbx_strand_id
1 'polypeptide(L)' 'MLTLAHFLTLGAILFAISVIGIFMNRKNLIVLLMAIELMLLAVNMNFIAFSHYLGDAAG' A
#
# COMPACT_ATOMS: atom_id res chain seq x y z
N MET A 1 -18.79 -0.39 -11.83
CA MET A 1 -18.82 0.34 -10.54
C MET A 1 -17.60 -0.12 -9.77
N LEU A 2 -16.66 0.77 -9.44
CA LEU A 2 -15.49 0.39 -8.64
C LEU A 2 -15.96 0.06 -7.22
N THR A 3 -15.67 -1.15 -6.76
CA THR A 3 -16.02 -1.60 -5.40
C THR A 3 -14.81 -1.52 -4.49
N LEU A 4 -15.05 -1.51 -3.16
CA LEU A 4 -13.99 -1.55 -2.14
C LEU A 4 -12.95 -2.64 -2.41
N ALA A 5 -13.40 -3.82 -2.86
CA ALA A 5 -12.51 -4.94 -3.18
C ALA A 5 -11.44 -4.60 -4.24
N HIS A 6 -11.73 -3.73 -5.21
CA HIS A 6 -10.75 -3.31 -6.22
C HIS A 6 -9.62 -2.49 -5.59
N PHE A 7 -9.95 -1.58 -4.68
CA PHE A 7 -8.98 -0.76 -3.96
C PHE A 7 -8.13 -1.61 -3.01
N LEU A 8 -8.75 -2.52 -2.26
CA LEU A 8 -8.04 -3.45 -1.38
C LEU A 8 -7.09 -4.36 -2.16
N THR A 9 -7.53 -4.86 -3.32
CA THR A 9 -6.70 -5.73 -4.17
C THR A 9 -5.50 -4.95 -4.71
N LEU A 10 -5.70 -3.71 -5.15
CA LEU A 10 -4.62 -2.84 -5.59
C LEU A 10 -3.63 -2.54 -4.46
N GLY A 11 -4.12 -2.18 -3.27
CA GLY A 11 -3.28 -1.96 -2.09
C GLY A 11 -2.49 -3.21 -1.70
N ALA A 12 -3.10 -4.39 -1.76
CA ALA A 12 -2.42 -5.66 -1.51
C ALA A 12 -1.32 -5.97 -2.53
N ILE A 13 -1.54 -5.68 -3.81
CA ILE A 13 -0.52 -5.84 -4.87
C ILE A 13 0.67 -4.90 -4.62
N LEU A 14 0.40 -3.62 -4.35
CA LEU A 14 1.45 -2.64 -4.06
C LEU A 14 2.24 -3.02 -2.81
N PHE A 15 1.56 -3.48 -1.77
CA PHE A 15 2.21 -3.97 -0.55
C PHE A 15 3.08 -5.20 -0.84
N ALA A 16 2.61 -6.18 -1.62
CA ALA A 16 3.42 -7.35 -1.99
C ALA A 16 4.69 -6.96 -2.77
N ILE A 17 4.58 -6.03 -3.72
CA ILE A 17 5.74 -5.50 -4.47
C ILE A 17 6.74 -4.83 -3.53
N SER A 18 6.26 -4.03 -2.58
CA SER A 18 7.11 -3.36 -1.59
C SER A 18 7.90 -4.36 -0.73
N VAL A 19 7.25 -5.43 -0.28
CA VAL A 19 7.88 -6.52 0.50
C VAL A 19 8.94 -7.24 -0.33
N ILE A 20 8.63 -7.58 -1.59
CA ILE A 20 9.60 -8.20 -2.51
C ILE A 20 10.80 -7.27 -2.73
N GLY A 21 10.57 -5.97 -2.90
CA GLY A 21 11.60 -4.95 -3.05
C GLY A 21 12.56 -4.89 -1.86
N ILE A 22 12.03 -4.95 -0.63
CA ILE A 22 12.80 -5.00 0.62
C ILE A 22 13.69 -6.25 0.67
N PHE A 23 13.12 -7.42 0.36
CA PHE A 23 13.86 -8.68 0.45
C PHE A 23 14.94 -8.85 -0.63
N MET A 24 14.67 -8.40 -1.86
CA MET A 24 15.63 -8.51 -2.97
C MET A 24 16.78 -7.51 -2.84
N ASN A 25 16.51 -6.26 -2.44
CA ASN A 25 17.47 -5.15 -2.56
C ASN A 25 18.05 -4.68 -1.23
N ARG A 26 18.18 -5.58 -0.26
CA ARG A 26 18.71 -5.33 1.09
C ARG A 26 20.14 -4.78 1.20
N LYS A 27 20.89 -4.68 0.09
CA LYS A 27 22.20 -4.01 0.04
C LYS A 27 22.13 -2.54 -0.39
N ASN A 28 21.05 -2.12 -1.03
CA ASN A 28 20.88 -0.76 -1.52
C ASN A 28 19.89 -0.02 -0.64
N LEU A 29 20.42 0.81 0.26
CA LEU A 29 19.61 1.57 1.23
C LEU A 29 18.60 2.50 0.54
N ILE A 30 18.92 3.06 -0.62
CA ILE A 30 17.99 3.95 -1.34
C ILE A 30 16.77 3.15 -1.82
N VAL A 31 17.00 1.97 -2.39
CA VAL A 31 15.90 1.09 -2.84
C VAL A 31 15.08 0.58 -1.66
N LEU A 32 15.73 0.31 -0.53
CA LEU A 32 15.04 -0.07 0.70
C LEU A 32 14.11 1.05 1.20
N LEU A 33 14.59 2.29 1.22
CA LEU A 33 13.78 3.46 1.61
C LEU A 33 12.61 3.67 0.65
N MET A 34 12.84 3.60 -0.67
CA MET A 34 11.75 3.68 -1.67
C MET A 34 10.71 2.57 -1.50
N ALA A 35 11.15 1.34 -1.16
CA ALA A 35 10.23 0.24 -0.90
C ALA A 35 9.40 0.47 0.38
N ILE A 36 10.00 1.08 1.42
CA ILE A 36 9.26 1.48 2.63
C ILE A 36 8.25 2.58 2.32
N GLU A 37 8.61 3.60 1.53
CA GLU A 37 7.68 4.64 1.09
C GLU A 37 6.50 4.04 0.32
N LEU A 38 6.77 3.11 -0.61
CA LEU A 38 5.74 2.39 -1.36
C LEU A 38 4.84 1.55 -0.45
N MET A 39 5.40 0.90 0.58
CA MET A 39 4.65 0.16 1.58
C MET A 39 3.69 1.07 2.36
N LEU A 40 4.19 2.22 2.84
CA LEU A 40 3.39 3.21 3.55
C LEU A 40 2.27 3.78 2.67
N LEU A 41 2.56 4.04 1.40
CA LEU A 41 1.57 4.49 0.42
C LEU A 41 0.44 3.47 0.23
N ALA A 42 0.77 2.18 0.09
CA ALA A 42 -0.21 1.11 -0.09
C ALA A 42 -1.15 0.98 1.12
N VAL A 43 -0.59 1.07 2.34
CA VAL A 43 -1.35 1.04 3.58
C VAL A 43 -2.25 2.27 3.70
N ASN A 44 -1.73 3.46 3.37
CA ASN A 44 -2.50 4.70 3.41
C ASN A 44 -3.67 4.68 2.41
N MET A 45 -3.45 4.16 1.21
CA MET A 45 -4.52 3.97 0.21
C MET A 45 -5.63 3.06 0.72
N ASN A 46 -5.27 1.95 1.40
CA ASN A 46 -6.26 1.07 2.01
C ASN A 46 -7.06 1.78 3.12
N PHE A 47 -6.40 2.56 3.98
CA PHE A 47 -7.10 3.36 4.99
C PHE A 47 -8.10 4.33 4.36
N ILE A 48 -7.69 5.10 3.34
CA ILE A 48 -8.58 6.03 2.64
C ILE A 48 -9.76 5.29 1.99
N ALA A 49 -9.53 4.12 1.42
CA ALA A 49 -10.60 3.31 0.83
C ALA A 49 -11.62 2.84 1.87
N PHE A 50 -11.17 2.46 3.08
CA PHE A 50 -12.05 2.14 4.19
C PHE A 50 -12.80 3.37 4.71
N SER A 51 -12.11 4.49 4.95
CA SER A 51 -12.73 5.76 5.35
C SER A 51 -13.86 6.17 4.39
N HIS A 52 -13.59 6.10 3.09
CA HIS A 52 -14.57 6.43 2.06
C HIS A 52 -15.74 5.43 2.03
N TYR A 53 -15.49 4.13 2.26
CA TYR A 53 -16.54 3.12 2.26
C TYR A 53 -17.44 3.19 3.51
N LEU A 54 -16.89 3.50 4.68
CA LEU A 54 -17.63 3.67 5.92
C LEU A 54 -18.33 5.04 6.02
N GLY A 55 -17.95 6.00 5.16
CA GLY A 55 -18.45 7.37 5.24
C GLY A 55 -17.88 8.15 6.43
N ASP A 56 -16.81 7.64 7.04
CA ASP A 56 -16.11 8.26 8.15
C ASP A 56 -14.72 8.69 7.70
N ALA A 57 -14.46 10.00 7.73
CA ALA A 57 -13.18 10.57 7.36
C ALA A 57 -12.04 10.20 8.34
N ALA A 58 -12.36 9.62 9.51
CA ALA A 58 -11.38 9.12 10.46
C ALA A 58 -10.87 7.69 10.16
N GLY A 59 -11.57 6.93 9.31
CA GLY A 59 -11.21 5.53 8.99
C GLY A 59 -11.87 4.50 9.89
#